data_AF-A0A3P7K3P2-F1
#
_entry.id   AF-A0A3P7K3P2-F1
#
_cell.length_a   1.000
_cell.length_b   1.000
_cell.length_c   1.000
_cell.angle_alpha   90.00
_cell.angle_beta   90.00
_cell.angle_gamma   90.00
#
_symmetry.space_group_name_H-M   'P 1'
#
loop_
_entity.id
_entity.type
_entity.pdbx_description
1 polymer ?
#
loop_
_entity_poly.entity_id
_entity_poly.type
_entity_poly.pdbx_seq_one_letter_code
_entity_poly.pdbx_strand_id
1 'polypeptide(L)'
;YAPSTSSDPASASPSSAADLPKDSKDTEQETKFGYTNGKIQRKYGHLHGNVMLVSCERVPEAGLGISLAGNRDRDKNSTFVLSVKVQCPLTVRAGDELLEVNGRVLVGHPHIVASSIIRQCCDQGKGLEIVLCRRDGSMVRAFLRISHD
;
A
#
# COMPACT_ATOMS: atom_id res chain seq x y z
N TYR A 1 31.51 -14.34 11.67
CA TYR A 1 30.35 -13.76 12.37
C TYR A 1 29.51 -13.09 11.29
N ALA A 2 28.50 -13.79 10.76
CA ALA A 2 27.56 -13.17 9.81
C ALA A 2 26.50 -12.45 10.64
N PRO A 3 26.10 -11.21 10.29
CA PRO A 3 25.01 -10.57 11.00
C PRO A 3 23.73 -11.34 10.66
N SER A 4 23.13 -11.94 11.69
CA SER A 4 21.81 -12.53 11.62
C SER A 4 20.80 -11.42 11.32
N THR A 5 20.43 -11.26 10.05
CA THR A 5 19.23 -10.49 9.71
C THR A 5 18.04 -11.35 10.11
N SER A 6 17.63 -11.26 11.38
CA SER A 6 16.29 -11.66 11.79
C SER A 6 15.31 -10.70 11.11
N SER A 7 15.01 -10.96 9.84
CA SER A 7 13.90 -10.32 9.16
C SER A 7 12.64 -10.91 9.76
N ASP A 8 12.26 -10.40 10.94
CA ASP A 8 10.92 -10.58 11.44
C ASP A 8 9.97 -10.12 10.34
N PRO A 9 9.10 -11.00 9.79
CA PRO A 9 8.15 -10.57 8.77
C PRO A 9 7.20 -9.48 9.31
N ALA A 10 7.16 -9.26 10.63
CA ALA A 10 6.39 -8.19 11.24
C ALA A 10 7.09 -6.82 11.31
N SER A 11 8.38 -6.73 10.93
CA SER A 11 9.13 -5.45 10.96
C SER A 11 8.90 -4.64 9.68
N ALA A 12 8.74 -3.32 9.84
CA ALA A 12 8.68 -2.40 8.71
C ALA A 12 9.97 -2.51 7.89
N SER A 13 9.85 -2.38 6.56
CA SER A 13 11.03 -2.38 5.70
C SER A 13 11.87 -1.11 5.98
N PRO A 14 13.22 -1.16 5.97
CA PRO A 14 14.06 0.01 6.23
C PRO A 14 13.85 1.19 5.27
N SER A 15 13.19 0.93 4.13
CA SER A 15 12.82 1.95 3.16
C SER A 15 11.41 2.50 3.37
N SER A 16 10.58 1.95 4.25
CA SER A 16 9.18 2.33 4.49
C SER A 16 9.05 3.73 5.06
N ALA A 17 7.94 4.41 4.75
CA ALA A 17 7.57 5.64 5.43
C ALA A 17 7.45 5.43 6.96
N ALA A 18 7.00 4.25 7.41
CA ALA A 18 6.87 3.93 8.83
C ALA A 18 8.20 3.97 9.59
N ASP A 19 9.31 3.60 8.93
CA ASP A 19 10.64 3.54 9.54
C ASP A 19 11.36 4.91 9.56
N LEU A 20 10.80 5.92 8.87
CA LEU A 20 11.39 7.26 8.89
C LEU A 20 11.32 7.87 10.31
N PRO A 21 12.39 8.55 10.79
CA PRO A 21 12.33 9.25 12.06
C PRO A 21 11.34 10.42 11.98
N LYS A 22 10.61 10.69 13.06
CA LYS A 22 9.72 11.87 13.12
C LYS A 22 10.51 13.16 13.00
N ASP A 23 9.95 14.13 12.27
CA ASP A 23 10.46 15.50 12.31
C ASP A 23 10.08 16.15 13.65
N SER A 24 10.87 17.10 14.11
CA SER A 24 10.52 18.01 15.22
C SER A 24 9.14 18.65 15.09
N LYS A 25 8.67 18.91 13.85
CA LYS A 25 7.36 19.50 13.56
C LYS A 25 6.22 18.49 13.49
N ASP A 26 6.55 17.19 13.46
CA ASP A 26 5.56 16.11 13.38
C ASP A 26 5.06 15.79 14.80
N THR A 27 3.94 16.39 15.18
CA THR A 27 3.31 16.18 16.49
C THR A 27 2.33 15.01 16.51
N GLU A 28 2.08 14.34 15.37
CA GLU A 28 1.13 13.23 15.30
C GLU A 28 1.67 12.01 16.05
N GLN A 29 0.79 11.28 16.73
CA GLN A 29 1.18 9.98 17.27
C GLN A 29 1.34 8.99 16.11
N GLU A 30 2.36 8.16 16.18
CA GLU A 30 2.52 7.08 15.21
C GLU A 30 1.35 6.10 15.29
N THR A 31 0.88 5.65 14.14
CA THR A 31 -0.11 4.57 14.07
C THR A 31 0.47 3.24 14.55
N LYS A 32 -0.36 2.20 14.58
CA LYS A 32 0.05 0.84 14.97
C LYS A 32 1.25 0.32 14.17
N PHE A 33 1.38 0.77 12.91
CA PHE A 33 2.45 0.36 12.01
C PHE A 33 3.50 1.46 11.82
N GLY A 34 3.55 2.49 12.67
CA GLY A 34 4.63 3.47 12.68
C GLY A 34 4.44 4.67 11.74
N TYR A 35 3.27 4.83 11.12
CA TYR A 35 3.03 5.93 10.19
C TYR A 35 2.58 7.21 10.89
N THR A 36 2.89 8.34 10.26
CA THR A 36 2.25 9.65 10.46
C THR A 36 2.04 10.27 9.09
N ASN A 37 1.17 11.27 8.98
CA ASN A 37 1.03 12.05 7.75
C ASN A 37 2.37 12.70 7.38
N GLY A 38 3.10 13.25 8.36
CA GLY A 38 4.42 13.83 8.15
C GLY A 38 5.43 12.85 7.53
N LYS A 39 5.50 11.61 8.02
CA LYS A 39 6.33 10.55 7.44
C LYS A 39 5.91 10.21 6.01
N ILE A 40 4.62 10.01 5.79
CA ILE A 40 4.07 9.64 4.47
C ILE A 40 4.34 10.74 3.44
N GLN A 41 4.07 12.01 3.77
CA GLN A 41 4.28 13.13 2.86
C GLN A 41 5.75 13.38 2.55
N ARG A 42 6.66 13.21 3.51
CA ARG A 42 8.11 13.31 3.22
C ARG A 42 8.57 12.26 2.23
N LYS A 43 8.04 11.04 2.31
CA LYS A 43 8.42 9.96 1.38
C LYS A 43 7.75 10.10 0.01
N TYR A 44 6.46 10.37 -0.03
CA TYR A 44 5.63 10.21 -1.23
C TYR A 44 4.92 11.47 -1.69
N GLY A 45 4.99 12.58 -0.95
CA GLY A 45 4.28 13.82 -1.27
C GLY A 45 4.74 14.50 -2.57
N HIS A 46 5.87 14.06 -3.13
CA HIS A 46 6.34 14.49 -4.45
C HIS A 46 5.60 13.81 -5.62
N LEU A 47 4.82 12.75 -5.36
CA LEU A 47 4.06 12.06 -6.39
C LEU A 47 2.92 12.95 -6.89
N HIS A 48 2.69 12.96 -8.20
CA HIS A 48 1.52 13.61 -8.78
C HIS A 48 0.25 12.88 -8.35
N GLY A 49 -0.47 13.39 -7.34
CA GLY A 49 -1.70 12.82 -6.79
C GLY A 49 -1.85 13.13 -5.31
N ASN A 50 -2.97 12.71 -4.72
CA ASN A 50 -3.21 12.80 -3.28
C ASN A 50 -2.71 11.52 -2.59
N VAL A 51 -1.69 11.64 -1.75
CA VAL A 51 -1.17 10.54 -0.95
C VAL A 51 -1.84 10.50 0.42
N MET A 52 -2.37 9.35 0.79
CA MET A 52 -3.11 9.17 2.04
C MET A 52 -2.93 7.78 2.64
N LEU A 53 -3.18 7.69 3.94
CA LEU A 53 -3.27 6.45 4.70
C LEU A 53 -4.74 6.03 4.79
N VAL A 54 -5.04 4.78 4.44
CA VAL A 54 -6.34 4.16 4.69
C VAL A 54 -6.14 2.95 5.60
N SER A 55 -7.11 2.68 6.46
CA SER A 55 -6.95 1.63 7.46
C SER A 55 -8.24 0.90 7.78
N CYS A 56 -8.09 -0.32 8.29
CA CYS A 56 -9.17 -1.06 8.94
C CYS A 56 -8.62 -1.82 10.16
N GLU A 57 -9.36 -1.84 11.25
CA GLU A 57 -8.92 -2.49 12.50
C GLU A 57 -8.92 -4.02 12.40
N ARG A 58 -9.81 -4.57 11.56
CA ARG A 58 -9.95 -5.99 11.31
C ARG A 58 -10.23 -6.23 9.84
N VAL A 59 -9.50 -7.19 9.26
CA VAL A 59 -9.79 -7.68 7.91
C VAL A 59 -10.97 -8.67 7.99
N PRO A 60 -12.04 -8.49 7.21
CA PRO A 60 -13.14 -9.45 7.15
C PRO A 60 -12.68 -10.85 6.73
N GLU A 61 -13.34 -11.90 7.22
CA GLU A 61 -13.04 -13.29 6.86
C GLU A 61 -13.16 -13.54 5.35
N ALA A 62 -14.12 -12.88 4.69
CA ALA A 62 -14.29 -12.89 3.24
C ALA A 62 -13.17 -12.14 2.47
N GLY A 63 -12.19 -11.56 3.18
CA GLY A 63 -11.13 -10.73 2.65
C GLY A 63 -11.53 -9.27 2.43
N LEU A 64 -10.60 -8.48 1.87
CA LEU A 64 -10.78 -7.04 1.66
C LEU A 64 -11.80 -6.68 0.55
N GLY A 65 -12.11 -7.62 -0.34
CA GLY A 65 -13.00 -7.35 -1.47
C GLY A 65 -12.41 -6.39 -2.52
N ILE A 66 -11.09 -6.37 -2.71
CA ILE A 66 -10.41 -5.61 -3.77
C ILE A 66 -9.78 -6.54 -4.80
N SER A 67 -9.77 -6.12 -6.07
CA SER A 67 -8.96 -6.75 -7.11
C SER A 67 -7.78 -5.85 -7.46
N LEU A 68 -6.62 -6.45 -7.70
CA LEU A 68 -5.39 -5.72 -8.00
C LEU A 68 -4.97 -5.97 -9.45
N ALA A 69 -4.36 -4.96 -10.06
CA ALA A 69 -3.75 -5.06 -11.37
C ALA A 69 -2.37 -4.39 -11.37
N GLY A 70 -1.45 -4.95 -12.15
CA GLY A 70 -0.13 -4.36 -12.35
C GLY A 70 -0.17 -3.26 -13.40
N ASN A 71 0.86 -2.42 -13.38
CA ASN A 71 1.13 -1.54 -14.51
C ASN A 71 1.48 -2.36 -15.77
N ARG A 72 1.07 -1.85 -16.94
CA ARG A 72 1.52 -2.39 -18.24
C ARG A 72 3.02 -2.19 -18.42
N ASP A 73 3.54 -1.08 -17.90
CA ASP A 73 4.97 -0.80 -17.86
C ASP A 73 5.61 -1.64 -16.74
N ARG A 74 6.19 -2.78 -17.14
CA ARG A 74 6.79 -3.76 -16.22
C ARG A 74 8.04 -3.22 -15.52
N ASP A 75 8.65 -2.15 -16.05
CA ASP A 75 9.82 -1.55 -15.42
C ASP A 75 9.43 -0.67 -14.21
N LYS A 76 8.17 -0.22 -14.16
CA LYS A 76 7.66 0.59 -13.04
C LYS A 76 7.17 -0.24 -11.86
N ASN A 77 6.75 -1.49 -12.09
CA ASN A 77 6.23 -2.40 -11.05
C ASN A 77 5.31 -1.72 -10.02
N SER A 78 4.27 -1.05 -10.52
CA SER A 78 3.21 -0.44 -9.69
C SER A 78 2.00 -1.37 -9.60
N THR A 79 1.32 -1.31 -8.46
CA THR A 79 0.08 -2.06 -8.19
C THR A 79 -1.08 -1.11 -7.98
N PHE A 80 -2.19 -1.35 -8.68
CA PHE A 80 -3.38 -0.52 -8.63
C PHE A 80 -4.60 -1.32 -8.22
N VAL A 81 -5.56 -0.65 -7.59
CA VAL A 81 -6.90 -1.19 -7.35
C VAL A 81 -7.67 -1.22 -8.67
N LEU A 82 -8.06 -2.40 -9.13
CA LEU A 82 -8.89 -2.57 -10.33
C LEU A 82 -10.38 -2.40 -10.02
N SER A 83 -10.84 -3.01 -8.94
CA SER A 83 -12.23 -2.97 -8.50
C SER A 83 -12.34 -3.12 -6.99
N VAL A 84 -13.45 -2.63 -6.44
CA VAL A 84 -13.74 -2.60 -5.01
C VAL A 84 -15.17 -3.09 -4.80
N LYS A 85 -15.36 -4.09 -3.95
CA LYS A 85 -16.69 -4.54 -3.50
C LYS A 85 -17.24 -3.57 -2.47
N VAL A 86 -18.57 -3.43 -2.41
CA VAL A 86 -19.27 -2.53 -1.46
C VAL A 86 -18.91 -2.84 0.01
N GLN A 87 -18.61 -4.10 0.32
CA GLN A 87 -18.23 -4.56 1.65
C GLN A 87 -16.76 -4.31 2.01
N CYS A 88 -15.98 -3.67 1.12
CA CYS A 88 -14.58 -3.36 1.42
C CYS A 88 -14.49 -2.45 2.65
N PRO A 89 -13.69 -2.82 3.67
CA PRO A 89 -13.58 -2.02 4.89
C PRO A 89 -12.68 -0.78 4.72
N LEU A 90 -12.01 -0.64 3.58
CA LEU A 90 -11.07 0.45 3.30
C LEU A 90 -11.72 1.50 2.40
N THR A 91 -11.37 2.77 2.61
CA THR A 91 -11.80 3.91 1.78
C THR A 91 -11.00 4.02 0.48
N VAL A 92 -10.87 2.91 -0.24
CA VAL A 92 -10.19 2.79 -1.53
C VAL A 92 -11.19 2.87 -2.70
N ARG A 93 -10.70 3.23 -3.88
CA ARG A 93 -11.47 3.22 -5.12
C ARG A 93 -10.67 2.62 -6.26
N ALA A 94 -11.38 2.24 -7.33
CA ALA A 94 -10.74 1.84 -8.57
C ALA A 94 -9.73 2.91 -9.00
N GLY A 95 -8.48 2.48 -9.08
CA GLY A 95 -7.38 3.25 -9.57
C GLY A 95 -6.45 3.93 -8.59
N ASP A 96 -6.68 3.70 -7.30
CA ASP A 96 -5.67 4.01 -6.31
C ASP A 96 -4.42 3.16 -6.55
N GLU A 97 -3.25 3.80 -6.55
CA GLU A 97 -1.96 3.13 -6.57
C GLU A 97 -1.56 2.76 -5.15
N LEU A 98 -1.28 1.49 -4.89
CA LEU A 98 -0.89 1.00 -3.57
C LEU A 98 0.63 1.11 -3.42
N LEU A 99 1.08 1.87 -2.42
CA LEU A 99 2.49 2.19 -2.21
C LEU A 99 3.10 1.33 -1.11
N GLU A 100 2.40 1.19 0.02
CA GLU A 100 2.83 0.39 1.17
C GLU A 100 1.65 -0.29 1.87
N VAL A 101 1.93 -1.38 2.60
CA VAL A 101 0.99 -2.04 3.51
C VAL A 101 1.70 -2.44 4.80
N ASN A 102 1.19 -2.01 5.96
CA ASN A 102 1.73 -2.35 7.30
C ASN A 102 3.26 -2.18 7.42
N GLY A 103 3.81 -1.07 6.91
CA GLY A 103 5.24 -0.79 6.91
C GLY A 103 6.05 -1.52 5.82
N ARG A 104 5.40 -2.21 4.88
CA ARG A 104 6.08 -2.93 3.78
C ARG A 104 5.86 -2.23 2.45
N VAL A 105 6.96 -1.94 1.74
CA VAL A 105 6.92 -1.24 0.46
C VAL A 105 6.45 -2.16 -0.66
N LEU A 106 5.41 -1.74 -1.39
CA LEU A 106 4.85 -2.45 -2.55
C LEU A 106 5.44 -1.95 -3.87
N VAL A 107 5.85 -0.69 -3.94
CA VAL A 107 6.49 -0.10 -5.12
C VAL A 107 7.73 -0.91 -5.53
N GLY A 108 7.88 -1.18 -6.82
CA GLY A 108 8.98 -1.98 -7.36
C GLY A 108 8.70 -3.48 -7.38
N HIS A 109 7.61 -3.94 -6.75
CA HIS A 109 7.17 -5.33 -6.82
C HIS A 109 6.05 -5.53 -7.86
N PRO A 110 6.08 -6.61 -8.65
CA PRO A 110 4.95 -6.99 -9.49
C PRO A 110 3.68 -7.20 -8.65
N HIS A 111 2.52 -6.89 -9.21
CA HIS A 111 1.22 -7.01 -8.53
C HIS A 111 0.94 -8.39 -7.92
N ILE A 112 1.46 -9.48 -8.49
CA ILE A 112 1.37 -10.83 -7.92
C ILE A 112 2.10 -10.91 -6.57
N VAL A 113 3.30 -10.34 -6.48
CA VAL A 113 4.09 -10.27 -5.24
C VAL A 113 3.43 -9.31 -4.24
N ALA A 114 3.00 -8.13 -4.70
CA ALA A 114 2.28 -7.18 -3.86
C ALA A 114 1.00 -7.79 -3.25
N SER A 115 0.25 -8.57 -4.04
CA SER A 115 -0.94 -9.29 -3.57
C SER A 115 -0.61 -10.30 -2.47
N SER A 116 0.48 -11.07 -2.61
CA SER A 116 0.94 -11.99 -1.58
C SER A 116 1.36 -11.27 -0.29
N ILE A 117 2.04 -10.13 -0.39
CA ILE A 117 2.42 -9.31 0.77
C ILE A 117 1.16 -8.81 1.50
N ILE A 118 0.19 -8.26 0.77
CA ILE A 118 -1.07 -7.78 1.35
C ILE A 118 -1.81 -8.92 2.06
N ARG A 119 -1.90 -10.10 1.43
CA ARG A 119 -2.54 -11.28 2.03
C ARG A 119 -1.84 -11.70 3.33
N GLN A 120 -0.51 -11.77 3.32
CA GLN A 120 0.24 -12.10 4.54
C GLN A 120 -0.01 -11.09 5.66
N CYS A 121 -0.16 -9.80 5.35
CA CYS A 121 -0.54 -8.78 6.34
C CYS A 121 -1.97 -8.99 6.87
N CYS A 122 -2.92 -9.38 6.02
CA CYS A 122 -4.28 -9.74 6.44
C CYS A 122 -4.29 -10.93 7.40
N ASP A 123 -3.52 -11.98 7.09
CA ASP A 123 -3.49 -13.24 7.85
C ASP A 123 -2.90 -13.08 9.27
N GLN A 124 -2.18 -11.98 9.54
CA GLN A 124 -1.68 -11.68 10.88
C GLN A 124 -2.77 -11.24 11.87
N GLY A 125 -3.96 -10.87 11.40
CA GLY A 125 -5.09 -10.49 12.26
C GLY A 125 -4.89 -9.18 13.06
N LYS A 126 -3.88 -8.37 12.71
CA LYS A 126 -3.55 -7.10 13.42
C LYS A 126 -4.29 -5.86 12.87
N GLY A 127 -5.12 -6.05 11.85
CA GLY A 127 -5.65 -4.96 11.02
C GLY A 127 -4.72 -4.61 9.87
N LEU A 128 -5.12 -3.62 9.07
CA LEU A 128 -4.42 -3.23 7.86
C LEU A 128 -4.32 -1.71 7.75
N GLU A 129 -3.15 -1.21 7.37
CA GLU A 129 -2.88 0.18 7.03
C GLU A 129 -2.17 0.21 5.68
N ILE A 130 -2.76 0.91 4.71
CA ILE A 130 -2.26 1.03 3.34
C ILE A 130 -1.98 2.50 3.04
N VAL A 131 -0.76 2.77 2.59
CA VAL A 131 -0.40 4.04 1.98
C VAL A 131 -0.72 3.95 0.50
N LEU A 132 -1.54 4.87 -0.01
CA LEU A 132 -1.93 4.92 -1.41
C LEU A 132 -1.74 6.30 -2.02
N CYS A 133 -1.59 6.35 -3.35
CA CYS A 133 -1.64 7.57 -4.15
C CYS A 133 -2.85 7.55 -5.06
N ARG A 134 -3.68 8.58 -4.96
CA ARG A 134 -4.92 8.76 -5.71
C ARG A 134 -4.76 9.91 -6.70
N ARG A 135 -4.91 9.62 -7.99
CA ARG A 135 -4.82 10.62 -9.06
C ARG A 135 -6.22 10.92 -9.59
N ASP A 136 -6.62 12.18 -9.57
CA ASP A 136 -7.89 12.60 -10.15
C ASP A 136 -7.73 12.64 -11.69
N GLY A 137 -8.57 11.86 -12.40
CA GLY A 137 -8.66 11.88 -13.86
C GLY A 137 -7.85 10.82 -14.64
N SER A 138 -7.01 9.98 -14.01
CA SER A 138 -6.12 9.06 -14.77
C SER A 138 -6.60 7.61 -14.89
N MET A 139 -7.81 7.28 -14.44
CA MET A 139 -8.18 5.89 -14.15
C MET A 139 -9.26 5.32 -15.06
N VAL A 140 -8.94 5.28 -16.35
CA VAL A 140 -9.59 4.37 -17.32
C VAL A 140 -8.61 3.89 -18.41
N ARG A 141 -7.55 4.63 -18.75
CA ARG A 141 -6.72 4.31 -19.93
C ARG A 141 -5.69 3.18 -19.77
N ALA A 142 -5.22 2.87 -18.56
CA ALA A 142 -4.20 1.84 -18.36
C ALA A 142 -4.76 0.40 -18.29
N PHE A 143 -6.05 0.23 -17.98
CA PHE A 143 -6.69 -1.08 -17.74
C PHE A 143 -7.49 -1.58 -18.95
N LEU A 144 -7.75 -0.73 -19.96
CA LEU A 144 -8.67 -0.99 -21.08
C LEU A 144 -8.03 -1.61 -22.33
N ARG A 145 -7.14 -2.59 -22.19
CA ARG A 145 -6.84 -3.47 -23.33
C ARG A 145 -6.61 -4.92 -22.91
N ILE A 146 -7.61 -5.48 -22.23
CA ILE A 146 -7.94 -6.89 -22.44
C ILE A 146 -9.17 -6.88 -23.35
N SER A 147 -8.93 -6.59 -24.64
CA SER A 147 -9.89 -6.89 -25.70
C SER A 147 -9.47 -8.21 -26.30
N HIS A 148 -10.39 -9.18 -26.25
CA HIS A 148 -10.50 -10.39 -27.07
C HIS A 148 -9.35 -10.66 -28.04
N ASP A 149 -8.66 -11.78 -27.83
CA ASP A 149 -8.35 -12.73 -28.89
C ASP A 149 -8.83 -14.12 -28.42
#